data_AF-A0AAV7ETW6-F1
#
_entry.id   AF-A0AAV7ETW6-F1
#
_cell.length_a   1.000
_cell.length_b   1.000
_cell.length_c   1.000
_cell.angle_alpha   90.00
_cell.angle_beta   90.00
_cell.angle_gamma   90.00
#
_symmetry.space_group_name_H-M   'P 1'
#
loop_
_entity.id
_entity.type
_entity.pdbx_description
1 polymer ?
#
loop_
_entity_poly.entity_id
_entity_poly.type
_entity_poly.pdbx_seq_one_letter_code
_entity_poly.pdbx_strand_id
1 'polypeptide(L)'
;MEALLAQFSFLSDQAMRDKDFDPSTIEELMELFEQEVYHSWNSMDAEARKAVDEAEMSLKEAEAYLDSLLESSLEEFREFEKEAERESKTEMNGLVRDANAAKTMGEMIGKAATTYSNKYIEAALASATASVKSARSKAVRGIRGNFLRKDAGSGGGSCGSSLQLVAFVRASAMWLCAGAER
;
A
#
# COMPACT_ATOMS: atom_id res chain seq x y z
N MET A 1 -14.32 23.90 67.41
CA MET A 1 -13.43 25.09 67.30
C MET A 1 -14.12 26.44 67.55
N GLU A 2 -15.15 26.85 66.79
CA GLU A 2 -15.81 28.18 66.97
C GLU A 2 -16.31 28.47 68.39
N ALA A 3 -16.90 27.46 69.06
CA ALA A 3 -17.35 27.59 70.44
C ALA A 3 -16.20 27.90 71.42
N LEU A 4 -15.02 27.29 71.22
CA LEU A 4 -13.83 27.55 72.04
C LEU A 4 -13.30 28.97 71.81
N LEU A 5 -13.34 29.48 70.57
CA LEU A 5 -12.94 30.86 70.24
C LEU A 5 -13.87 31.90 70.87
N ALA A 6 -15.17 31.64 70.88
CA ALA A 6 -16.14 32.48 71.56
C ALA A 6 -15.91 32.49 73.08
N GLN A 7 -15.61 31.34 73.66
CA GLN A 7 -15.33 31.20 75.09
C GLN A 7 -14.01 31.87 75.48
N PHE A 8 -12.99 31.78 74.63
CA PHE A 8 -11.71 32.47 74.81
C PHE A 8 -11.88 33.98 74.78
N SER A 9 -12.67 34.49 73.83
CA SER A 9 -12.97 35.92 73.72
C SER A 9 -13.70 36.43 74.96
N PHE A 10 -14.65 35.65 75.47
CA PHE A 10 -15.39 35.97 76.70
C PHE A 10 -14.47 36.00 77.93
N LEU A 11 -13.63 34.98 78.14
CA LEU A 11 -12.70 34.93 79.28
C LEU A 11 -11.65 36.04 79.19
N SER A 12 -11.18 36.36 77.99
CA SER A 12 -10.23 37.48 77.78
C SER A 12 -10.85 38.82 78.15
N ASP A 13 -12.11 39.06 77.75
CA ASP A 13 -12.86 40.26 78.13
C ASP A 13 -13.10 40.34 79.65
N GLN A 14 -13.36 39.20 80.29
CA GLN A 14 -13.54 39.12 81.74
C GLN A 14 -12.23 39.42 82.48
N ALA A 15 -11.11 38.84 82.04
CA ALA A 15 -9.79 39.06 82.63
C ALA A 15 -9.34 40.53 82.61
N MET A 16 -9.79 41.32 81.64
CA MET A 16 -9.50 42.75 81.61
C MET A 16 -10.35 43.60 82.57
N ARG A 17 -11.55 43.13 82.90
CA ARG A 17 -12.54 43.91 83.67
C ARG A 17 -12.58 43.52 85.14
N ASP A 18 -12.34 42.25 85.44
CA ASP A 18 -12.40 41.68 86.77
C ASP A 18 -11.00 41.58 87.40
N LYS A 19 -10.84 42.10 88.62
CA LYS A 19 -9.56 42.08 89.35
C LYS A 19 -9.30 40.78 90.08
N ASP A 20 -10.36 40.01 90.36
CA ASP A 20 -10.29 38.72 91.07
C ASP A 20 -10.38 37.54 90.08
N PHE A 21 -10.08 37.79 88.80
CA PHE A 21 -10.10 36.78 87.74
C PHE A 21 -9.11 35.65 88.05
N ASP A 22 -9.55 34.41 87.87
CA ASP A 22 -8.72 33.21 88.03
C ASP A 22 -8.06 32.82 86.70
N PRO A 23 -6.73 32.97 86.56
CA PRO A 23 -6.01 32.64 85.32
C PRO A 23 -6.08 31.16 84.94
N SER A 24 -6.32 30.25 85.89
CA SER A 24 -6.39 28.81 85.61
C SER A 24 -7.49 28.44 84.62
N THR A 25 -8.57 29.23 84.58
CA THR A 25 -9.69 29.04 83.64
C THR A 25 -9.30 29.24 82.17
N ILE A 26 -8.31 30.09 81.89
CA ILE A 26 -7.76 30.27 80.54
C ILE A 26 -6.87 29.08 80.19
N GLU A 27 -6.09 28.58 81.15
CA GLU A 27 -5.20 27.43 80.94
C GLU A 27 -5.98 26.15 80.63
N GLU A 28 -7.05 25.87 81.39
CA GLU A 28 -7.98 24.77 81.09
C GLU A 28 -8.61 24.90 79.69
N LEU A 29 -8.96 26.12 79.27
CA LEU A 29 -9.49 26.35 77.92
C LEU A 29 -8.41 26.13 76.84
N MET A 30 -7.16 26.50 77.11
CA MET A 30 -6.03 26.26 76.19
C MET A 30 -5.74 24.77 76.00
N GLU A 31 -5.88 23.94 77.04
CA GLU A 31 -5.77 22.48 76.92
C GLU A 31 -6.85 21.91 75.99
N LEU A 32 -8.08 22.42 76.07
CA LEU A 32 -9.17 22.02 75.15
C LEU A 32 -8.88 22.44 73.71
N PHE A 33 -8.27 23.62 73.50
CA PHE A 33 -7.82 24.05 72.17
C PHE A 33 -6.78 23.12 71.58
N GLU A 34 -5.78 22.74 72.36
CA GLU A 34 -4.73 21.83 71.93
C GLU A 34 -5.33 20.50 71.47
N GLN A 35 -6.21 19.91 72.28
CA GLN A 35 -6.89 18.66 71.95
C GLN A 35 -7.73 18.77 70.67
N GLU A 36 -8.55 19.82 70.56
CA GLU A 36 -9.40 20.04 69.39
C GLU A 36 -8.57 20.24 68.11
N VAL A 37 -7.46 20.99 68.19
CA VAL A 37 -6.54 21.21 67.07
C VAL A 37 -5.90 19.89 66.64
N TYR A 38 -5.38 19.10 67.59
CA TYR A 38 -4.80 17.80 67.27
C TYR A 38 -5.82 16.86 66.65
N HIS A 39 -7.04 16.81 67.18
CA HIS A 39 -8.11 15.97 66.63
C HIS A 39 -8.48 16.43 65.21
N SER A 40 -8.66 17.74 65.00
CA SER A 40 -8.98 18.30 63.69
C SER A 40 -7.86 18.03 62.68
N TRP A 41 -6.60 18.19 63.07
CA TRP A 41 -5.45 17.90 62.22
C TRP A 41 -5.42 16.42 61.86
N ASN A 42 -5.56 15.53 62.84
CA ASN A 42 -5.52 14.08 62.60
C ASN A 42 -6.66 13.62 61.69
N SER A 43 -7.87 14.18 61.87
CA SER A 43 -8.99 13.90 60.97
C SER A 43 -8.70 14.35 59.54
N MET A 44 -8.20 15.57 59.38
CA MET A 44 -7.86 16.12 58.08
C MET A 44 -6.73 15.34 57.39
N ASP A 45 -5.68 14.95 58.14
CA ASP A 45 -4.57 14.15 57.60
C ASP A 45 -5.05 12.74 57.19
N ALA A 46 -5.93 12.13 57.98
CA ALA A 46 -6.52 10.83 57.64
C ALA A 46 -7.39 10.91 56.37
N GLU A 47 -8.22 11.94 56.24
CA GLU A 47 -9.03 12.17 55.03
C GLU A 47 -8.15 12.44 53.80
N ALA A 48 -7.10 13.25 53.95
CA ALA A 48 -6.15 13.53 52.88
C ALA A 48 -5.43 12.26 52.40
N ARG A 49 -4.97 11.42 53.33
CA ARG A 49 -4.34 10.12 52.99
C ARG A 49 -5.30 9.19 52.26
N LYS A 50 -6.53 9.07 52.75
CA LYS A 50 -7.58 8.27 52.09
C LYS A 50 -7.86 8.75 50.66
N ALA A 51 -7.94 10.06 50.46
CA ALA A 51 -8.14 10.63 49.13
C ALA A 51 -6.96 10.36 48.18
N VAL A 52 -5.72 10.40 48.69
CA VAL A 52 -4.51 10.03 47.93
C VAL A 52 -4.54 8.54 47.56
N ASP A 53 -4.81 7.66 48.52
CA ASP A 53 -4.87 6.22 48.28
C ASP A 53 -5.95 5.87 47.24
N GLU A 54 -7.13 6.50 47.32
CA GLU A 54 -8.21 6.33 46.34
C GLU A 54 -7.81 6.83 44.95
N ALA A 55 -7.14 7.99 44.86
CA ALA A 55 -6.64 8.51 43.60
C ALA A 55 -5.55 7.62 42.99
N GLU A 56 -4.62 7.09 43.80
CA GLU A 56 -3.59 6.16 43.34
C GLU A 56 -4.16 4.83 42.85
N MET A 57 -5.17 4.28 43.53
CA MET A 57 -5.85 3.07 43.07
C MET A 57 -6.54 3.31 41.73
N SER A 58 -7.28 4.41 41.60
CA SER A 58 -7.95 4.77 40.34
C SER A 58 -6.95 4.96 39.20
N LEU A 59 -5.80 5.57 39.47
CA LEU A 59 -4.73 5.74 38.49
C LEU A 59 -4.15 4.38 38.06
N LYS A 60 -3.87 3.48 39.01
CA LYS A 60 -3.38 2.12 38.70
C LYS A 60 -4.37 1.31 37.88
N GLU A 61 -5.66 1.43 38.17
CA GLU A 61 -6.73 0.78 37.38
C GLU A 61 -6.79 1.33 35.95
N ALA A 62 -6.67 2.66 35.80
CA ALA A 62 -6.63 3.30 34.49
C ALA A 62 -5.39 2.91 33.68
N GLU A 63 -4.21 2.84 34.32
CA GLU A 63 -2.98 2.37 33.69
C GLU A 63 -3.10 0.91 33.24
N ALA A 64 -3.58 0.02 34.10
CA ALA A 64 -3.77 -1.39 33.74
C ALA A 64 -4.75 -1.56 32.57
N TYR A 65 -5.82 -0.76 32.53
CA TYR A 65 -6.74 -0.76 31.41
C TYR A 65 -6.08 -0.28 30.12
N LEU A 66 -5.33 0.82 30.17
CA LEU A 66 -4.60 1.35 29.02
C LEU A 66 -3.56 0.34 28.50
N ASP A 67 -2.82 -0.30 29.38
CA ASP A 67 -1.84 -1.34 29.02
C ASP A 67 -2.52 -2.51 28.31
N SER A 68 -3.67 -2.97 28.81
CA SER A 68 -4.42 -4.06 28.16
C SER A 68 -4.93 -3.68 26.76
N LEU A 69 -5.39 -2.43 26.57
CA LEU A 69 -5.82 -1.93 25.26
C LEU A 69 -4.64 -1.82 24.29
N LEU A 70 -3.50 -1.33 24.77
CA LEU A 70 -2.29 -1.20 23.96
C LEU A 70 -1.75 -2.56 23.54
N GLU A 71 -1.70 -3.52 24.46
CA GLU A 71 -1.25 -4.88 24.16
C GLU A 71 -2.16 -5.54 23.11
N SER A 72 -3.49 -5.45 23.29
CA SER A 72 -4.46 -5.94 22.31
C SER A 72 -4.28 -5.28 20.95
N SER A 73 -4.17 -3.94 20.91
CA SER A 73 -4.02 -3.21 19.66
C SER A 73 -2.71 -3.56 18.95
N LEU A 74 -1.61 -3.69 19.68
CA LEU A 74 -0.32 -4.07 19.12
C LEU A 74 -0.31 -5.49 18.58
N GLU A 75 -1.04 -6.42 19.21
CA GLU A 75 -1.19 -7.77 18.68
C GLU A 75 -2.02 -7.78 17.39
N GLU A 76 -3.12 -7.02 17.33
CA GLU A 76 -3.89 -6.83 16.09
C GLU A 76 -3.03 -6.24 14.96
N PHE A 77 -2.19 -5.24 15.26
CA PHE A 77 -1.25 -4.69 14.27
C PHE A 77 -0.23 -5.72 13.80
N ARG A 78 0.29 -6.58 14.68
CA ARG A 78 1.21 -7.66 14.29
C ARG A 78 0.54 -8.69 13.39
N GLU A 79 -0.71 -9.05 13.67
CA GLU A 79 -1.48 -9.96 12.80
C GLU A 79 -1.74 -9.32 11.44
N PHE A 80 -2.14 -8.04 11.42
CA PHE A 80 -2.34 -7.28 10.20
C PHE A 80 -1.06 -7.21 9.34
N GLU A 81 0.10 -6.94 9.93
CA GLU A 81 1.38 -6.90 9.21
C GLU A 81 1.75 -8.26 8.60
N LYS A 82 1.56 -9.35 9.36
CA LYS A 82 1.81 -10.71 8.85
C LYS A 82 0.92 -11.02 7.66
N GLU A 83 -0.36 -10.67 7.75
CA GLU A 83 -1.32 -10.93 6.68
C GLU A 83 -1.04 -10.06 5.44
N ALA A 84 -0.72 -8.78 5.64
CA ALA A 84 -0.31 -7.89 4.56
C ALA A 84 0.98 -8.38 3.86
N GLU A 85 1.96 -8.88 4.61
CA GLU A 85 3.17 -9.45 4.02
C GLU A 85 2.87 -10.74 3.25
N ARG A 86 1.98 -11.60 3.78
CA ARG A 86 1.54 -12.82 3.11
C ARG A 86 0.86 -12.49 1.77
N GLU A 87 -0.10 -11.57 1.78
CA GLU A 87 -0.82 -11.14 0.58
C GLU A 87 0.13 -10.53 -0.44
N SER A 88 0.99 -9.60 -0.03
CA SER A 88 2.00 -8.98 -0.89
C SER A 88 2.92 -10.01 -1.56
N LYS A 89 3.40 -11.01 -0.80
CA LYS A 89 4.20 -12.11 -1.37
C LYS A 89 3.38 -12.94 -2.38
N THR A 90 2.11 -13.23 -2.09
CA THR A 90 1.27 -14.00 -3.01
C THR A 90 1.00 -13.24 -4.31
N GLU A 91 0.69 -11.95 -4.24
CA GLU A 91 0.49 -11.10 -5.41
C GLU A 91 1.77 -10.97 -6.23
N MET A 92 2.91 -10.70 -5.57
CA MET A 92 4.20 -10.59 -6.25
C MET A 92 4.59 -11.89 -6.96
N ASN A 93 4.39 -13.04 -6.32
CA ASN A 93 4.64 -14.34 -6.96
C ASN A 93 3.70 -14.59 -8.16
N GLY A 94 2.44 -14.14 -8.08
CA GLY A 94 1.49 -14.17 -9.19
C GLY A 94 1.99 -13.34 -10.38
N LEU A 95 2.39 -12.09 -10.14
CA LEU A 95 2.94 -11.20 -11.16
C LEU A 95 4.20 -11.76 -11.81
N VAL A 96 5.11 -12.33 -11.00
CA VAL A 96 6.32 -12.99 -11.53
C VAL A 96 5.96 -14.18 -12.41
N ARG A 97 4.96 -14.99 -12.02
CA ARG A 97 4.48 -16.12 -12.83
C ARG A 97 3.91 -15.64 -14.17
N ASP A 98 3.07 -14.61 -14.14
CA ASP A 98 2.43 -14.08 -15.34
C ASP A 98 3.45 -13.42 -16.27
N ALA A 99 4.42 -12.68 -15.72
CA ALA A 99 5.53 -12.14 -16.49
C ALA A 99 6.38 -13.24 -17.14
N ASN A 100 6.67 -14.33 -16.44
CA ASN A 100 7.39 -15.47 -16.99
C ASN A 100 6.58 -16.19 -18.09
N ALA A 101 5.27 -16.34 -17.91
CA ALA A 101 4.38 -16.89 -18.94
C ALA A 101 4.37 -16.01 -20.20
N ALA A 102 4.25 -14.69 -20.04
CA ALA A 102 4.32 -13.74 -21.14
C ALA A 102 5.69 -13.80 -21.86
N LYS A 103 6.79 -13.89 -21.10
CA LYS A 103 8.14 -14.01 -21.66
C LYS A 103 8.29 -15.28 -22.50
N THR A 104 7.92 -16.44 -21.96
CA THR A 104 8.01 -17.73 -22.68
C THR A 104 7.12 -17.73 -23.93
N MET A 105 5.92 -17.15 -23.85
CA MET A 105 5.06 -16.95 -25.02
C MET A 105 5.72 -16.05 -26.06
N GLY A 106 6.31 -14.92 -25.65
CA GLY A 106 7.05 -14.02 -26.54
C GLY A 106 8.22 -14.70 -27.24
N GLU A 107 8.99 -15.53 -26.53
CA GLU A 107 10.07 -16.32 -27.11
C GLU A 107 9.57 -17.34 -28.15
N MET A 108 8.44 -18.02 -27.88
CA MET A 108 7.83 -18.95 -28.83
C MET A 108 7.33 -18.23 -30.09
N ILE A 109 6.66 -17.09 -29.93
CA ILE A 109 6.20 -16.27 -31.06
C ILE A 109 7.40 -15.77 -31.87
N GLY A 110 8.46 -15.30 -31.21
CA GLY A 110 9.70 -14.87 -31.87
C GLY A 110 10.36 -16.00 -32.67
N LYS A 111 10.44 -17.22 -32.12
CA LYS A 111 10.92 -18.41 -32.84
C LYS A 111 10.04 -18.78 -34.03
N ALA A 112 8.72 -18.70 -33.89
CA ALA A 112 7.79 -18.96 -34.99
C ALA A 112 7.97 -17.92 -36.10
N ALA A 113 7.94 -16.63 -35.76
CA ALA A 113 8.09 -15.53 -36.70
C ALA A 113 9.42 -15.60 -37.48
N THR A 114 10.54 -15.89 -36.80
CA THR A 114 11.85 -16.09 -37.46
C THR A 114 11.84 -17.30 -38.40
N THR A 115 11.21 -18.40 -38.02
CA THR A 115 11.06 -19.59 -38.89
C THR A 115 10.25 -19.26 -40.14
N TYR A 116 9.13 -18.55 -40.01
CA TYR A 116 8.33 -18.12 -41.16
C TYR A 116 9.09 -17.12 -42.04
N SER A 117 9.77 -16.15 -41.43
CA SER A 117 10.63 -15.19 -42.14
C SER A 117 11.70 -15.90 -42.96
N ASN A 118 12.40 -16.86 -42.37
CA ASN A 118 13.40 -17.66 -43.07
C ASN A 118 12.79 -18.43 -44.25
N LYS A 119 11.61 -19.03 -44.10
CA LYS A 119 10.89 -19.69 -45.22
C LYS A 119 10.54 -18.72 -46.34
N TYR A 120 10.13 -17.49 -46.03
CA TYR A 120 9.88 -16.46 -47.04
C TYR A 120 11.16 -16.06 -47.78
N ILE A 121 12.26 -15.87 -47.05
CA ILE A 121 13.58 -15.56 -47.63
C ILE A 121 14.05 -16.72 -48.53
N GLU A 122 13.91 -17.97 -48.09
CA GLU A 122 14.25 -19.16 -48.88
C GLU A 122 13.41 -19.27 -50.16
N ALA A 123 12.10 -19.03 -50.08
CA ALA A 123 11.22 -19.02 -51.25
C ALA A 123 11.59 -17.91 -52.24
N ALA A 124 11.93 -16.72 -51.74
CA ALA A 124 12.42 -15.61 -52.57
C ALA A 124 13.76 -15.96 -53.25
N LEU A 125 14.70 -16.55 -52.51
CA LEU A 125 15.98 -17.01 -53.04
C LEU A 125 15.82 -18.13 -54.07
N ALA A 126 14.93 -19.09 -53.84
CA ALA A 126 14.61 -20.16 -54.79
C ALA A 126 13.99 -19.60 -56.07
N SER A 127 13.06 -18.65 -55.95
CA SER A 127 12.43 -17.96 -57.09
C SER A 127 13.45 -17.14 -57.90
N ALA A 128 14.33 -16.39 -57.22
CA ALA A 128 15.41 -15.65 -57.87
C ALA A 128 16.39 -16.60 -58.59
N THR A 129 16.77 -17.71 -57.96
CA THR A 129 17.65 -18.72 -58.55
C THR A 129 17.01 -19.40 -59.76
N ALA A 130 15.72 -19.74 -59.68
CA ALA A 130 14.95 -20.26 -60.80
C ALA A 130 14.87 -19.26 -61.95
N SER A 131 14.67 -17.97 -61.64
CA SER A 131 14.66 -16.89 -62.61
C SER A 131 16.02 -16.76 -63.32
N VAL A 132 17.13 -16.76 -62.56
CA VAL A 132 18.50 -16.73 -63.11
C VAL A 132 18.79 -17.97 -63.96
N LYS A 133 18.39 -19.16 -63.50
CA LYS A 133 18.55 -20.41 -64.25
C LYS A 133 17.74 -20.38 -65.55
N SER A 134 16.52 -19.85 -65.50
CA SER A 134 15.67 -19.68 -66.68
C SER A 134 16.28 -18.67 -67.67
N ALA A 135 16.79 -17.54 -67.20
CA ALA A 135 17.46 -16.51 -67.98
C ALA A 135 18.75 -17.05 -68.62
N ARG A 136 19.55 -17.80 -67.86
CA ARG A 136 20.74 -18.50 -68.37
C ARG A 136 20.36 -19.55 -69.42
N SER A 137 19.29 -20.32 -69.23
CA SER A 137 18.82 -21.28 -70.24
C SER A 137 18.28 -20.61 -71.51
N LYS A 138 17.71 -19.41 -71.40
CA LYS A 138 17.29 -18.57 -72.54
C LYS A 138 18.50 -17.96 -73.24
N ALA A 139 19.51 -17.48 -72.51
CA ALA A 139 20.75 -16.98 -73.08
C ALA A 139 21.55 -18.08 -73.80
N VAL A 140 21.66 -19.27 -73.21
CA VAL A 140 22.32 -20.44 -73.84
C VAL A 140 21.55 -20.94 -75.06
N ARG A 141 20.21 -20.89 -75.05
CA ARG A 141 19.39 -21.16 -76.25
C ARG A 141 19.50 -20.05 -77.30
N GLY A 142 19.62 -18.79 -76.90
CA GLY A 142 19.88 -17.66 -77.81
C GLY A 142 21.22 -17.76 -78.53
N ILE A 143 22.24 -18.34 -77.88
CA ILE A 143 23.54 -18.62 -78.51
C ILE A 143 23.44 -19.79 -79.52
N ARG A 144 22.51 -20.74 -79.31
CA ARG A 144 22.26 -21.87 -80.24
C ARG A 144 21.19 -21.56 -81.31
N GLY A 145 20.50 -20.43 -81.19
CA GLY A 145 19.33 -20.07 -82.00
C GLY A 145 19.49 -18.79 -82.83
N ASN A 146 20.71 -18.27 -83.00
CA ASN A 146 20.97 -17.21 -83.97
C ASN A 146 21.40 -17.80 -85.32
N PHE A 147 20.53 -18.61 -85.90
CA PHE A 147 20.44 -18.75 -87.35
C PHE A 147 18.96 -18.85 -87.71
N LEU A 148 18.46 -17.76 -88.32
CA LEU A 148 17.12 -17.52 -88.87
C LEU A 148 16.18 -16.65 -88.01
N ARG A 149 16.18 -15.35 -88.36
CA ARG A 149 15.04 -14.55 -88.90
C ARG A 149 13.63 -14.93 -88.41
N LYS A 150 12.62 -14.06 -88.35
CA LYS A 150 12.38 -12.62 -88.55
C LYS A 150 10.84 -12.54 -88.51
N ASP A 151 10.29 -11.51 -87.87
CA ASP A 151 8.92 -10.96 -87.96
C ASP A 151 7.69 -11.89 -87.93
N ALA A 152 6.77 -11.59 -87.00
CA ALA A 152 5.36 -11.22 -87.27
C ALA A 152 4.38 -11.75 -86.21
N GLY A 153 3.50 -10.85 -85.74
CA GLY A 153 2.07 -11.12 -85.66
C GLY A 153 1.45 -11.54 -84.32
N SER A 154 0.71 -10.59 -83.74
CA SER A 154 -0.71 -10.74 -83.33
C SER A 154 -1.10 -11.69 -82.19
N GLY A 155 -1.73 -11.12 -81.15
CA GLY A 155 -2.89 -11.77 -80.50
C GLY A 155 -2.91 -11.77 -78.97
N GLY A 156 -3.69 -10.86 -78.39
CA GLY A 156 -4.72 -11.20 -77.39
C GLY A 156 -4.32 -11.55 -75.95
N GLY A 157 -4.65 -10.63 -75.04
CA GLY A 157 -5.44 -10.96 -73.85
C GLY A 157 -4.72 -11.55 -72.62
N SER A 158 -4.51 -10.72 -71.60
CA SER A 158 -5.20 -10.88 -70.31
C SER A 158 -4.72 -9.78 -69.35
N CYS A 159 -5.45 -8.67 -69.34
CA CYS A 159 -5.53 -7.80 -68.19
C CYS A 159 -6.13 -8.61 -67.03
N GLY A 160 -5.38 -8.80 -65.93
CA GLY A 160 -5.99 -9.36 -64.73
C GLY A 160 -5.04 -10.00 -63.75
N SER A 161 -4.01 -9.29 -63.27
CA SER A 161 -3.29 -9.74 -62.05
C SER A 161 -2.63 -8.61 -61.24
N SER A 162 -2.59 -7.37 -61.74
CA SER A 162 -1.94 -6.25 -61.04
C SER A 162 -2.81 -5.56 -59.99
N LEU A 163 -4.14 -5.80 -60.01
CA LEU A 163 -5.09 -5.19 -59.07
C LEU A 163 -5.46 -6.09 -57.87
N GLN A 164 -5.16 -7.40 -57.90
CA GLN A 164 -5.45 -8.27 -56.75
C GLN A 164 -4.41 -8.18 -55.63
N LEU A 165 -3.15 -7.85 -55.93
CA LEU A 165 -2.13 -7.71 -54.88
C LEU A 165 -2.35 -6.44 -54.03
N VAL A 166 -2.85 -5.36 -54.62
CA VAL A 166 -3.11 -4.10 -53.89
C VAL A 166 -4.39 -4.21 -53.05
N ALA A 167 -5.41 -4.94 -53.52
CA ALA A 167 -6.62 -5.19 -52.76
C ALA A 167 -6.37 -6.11 -51.54
N PHE A 168 -5.50 -7.11 -51.66
CA PHE A 168 -5.18 -8.02 -50.55
C PHE A 168 -4.32 -7.35 -49.46
N VAL A 169 -3.38 -6.47 -49.84
CA VAL A 169 -2.58 -5.70 -48.87
C VAL A 169 -3.45 -4.67 -48.14
N ARG A 170 -4.43 -4.05 -48.81
CA ARG A 170 -5.32 -3.06 -48.19
C ARG A 170 -6.38 -3.68 -47.26
N ALA A 171 -6.85 -4.91 -47.56
CA ALA A 171 -7.78 -5.64 -46.69
C ALA A 171 -7.10 -6.15 -45.39
N SER A 172 -5.84 -6.61 -45.46
CA SER A 172 -5.08 -7.03 -44.28
C SER A 172 -4.70 -5.87 -43.35
N ALA A 173 -4.46 -4.68 -43.90
CA ALA A 173 -4.20 -3.47 -43.10
C ALA A 173 -5.45 -2.97 -42.34
N MET A 174 -6.65 -3.13 -42.91
CA MET A 174 -7.90 -2.77 -42.23
C MET A 174 -8.27 -3.74 -41.10
N TRP A 175 -7.89 -5.02 -41.19
CA TRP A 175 -8.14 -5.99 -40.13
C TRP A 175 -7.20 -5.80 -38.92
N LEU A 176 -5.97 -5.30 -39.13
CA LEU A 176 -5.06 -4.98 -38.02
C LEU A 176 -5.45 -3.71 -37.23
N CYS A 177 -6.21 -2.77 -37.82
CA CYS A 177 -6.66 -1.57 -37.10
C CYS A 177 -7.99 -1.75 -36.36
N ALA A 178 -8.81 -2.74 -36.72
CA ALA A 178 -10.11 -2.98 -36.06
C ALA A 178 -10.03 -3.91 -34.83
N GLY A 179 -8.85 -4.47 -34.53
CA GLY A 179 -8.61 -5.35 -33.37
C GLY A 179 -7.92 -4.69 -32.18
N ALA A 180 -7.67 -3.37 -32.23
CA ALA A 180 -6.99 -2.62 -31.16
C ALA A 180 -7.94 -1.77 -30.29
N GLU A 181 -9.24 -1.86 -30.52
CA GLU A 181 -10.30 -1.29 -29.67
C GLU A 181 -11.33 -2.37 -29.34
N ARG A 182 -10.95 -3.31 -28.49
CA ARG A 182 -11.87 -4.06 -27.63
C ARG A 182 -11.16 -4.67 -26.45
#